data_AF-A0A963LH51-F1
#
_entry.id   AF-A0A963LH51-F1
#
_cell.length_a   1.000
_cell.length_b   1.000
_cell.length_c   1.000
_cell.angle_alpha   90.00
_cell.angle_beta   90.00
_cell.angle_gamma   90.00
#
_symmetry.space_group_name_H-M   'P 1'
#
loop_
_entity.id
_entity.type
_entity.pdbx_description
1 polymer ?
#
loop_
_entity_poly.entity_id
_entity_poly.type
_entity_poly.pdbx_seq_one_letter_code
_entity_poly.pdbx_strand_id
1 'polypeptide(L)'
;MRWSRKRHETGLSYPIAQPTILRAQPVSEDEIKRRLHSDLLDGYDEELEMELEDRNIDQLAGLPTDGDVYRQARQRYFRELFRLQGELVKLQDWVATTRRKVVIVFEGRDAAGKGGVIKRITQRLNPRVCRVVALPAPNDREKTQWYFQRYVPHLPAGGEIVLFDRSWYNRAGVERVMGFCSDGELEEFFRTVPEFEKMLVRSGIQLIKYWFSISDEEQEIRFLGRIHDPLKQWKLSPMDLESRRRWEDYTRAKEDMLERTHIREAPWWV
;
A
#
# COMPACT_ATOMS: atom_id res chain seq x y z
N MET A 1 -25.72 20.81 54.95
CA MET A 1 -26.64 21.91 54.62
C MET A 1 -27.91 21.33 54.00
N ARG A 2 -29.04 21.41 54.72
CA ARG A 2 -30.37 21.02 54.24
C ARG A 2 -30.94 22.14 53.38
N TRP A 3 -31.43 21.82 52.20
CA TRP A 3 -32.35 22.70 51.46
C TRP A 3 -33.66 21.97 51.20
N SER A 4 -34.66 22.33 52.00
CA SER A 4 -36.07 22.05 51.79
C SER A 4 -36.63 23.17 50.89
N ARG A 5 -37.26 22.82 49.77
CA ARG A 5 -38.18 23.73 49.08
C ARG A 5 -39.45 23.02 48.63
N LYS A 6 -40.54 23.71 48.96
CA LYS A 6 -41.96 23.40 48.83
C LYS A 6 -42.36 22.99 47.42
N ARG A 7 -43.23 21.97 47.34
CA ARG A 7 -44.03 21.64 46.15
C ARG A 7 -45.12 22.69 45.97
N HIS A 8 -45.18 23.29 44.79
CA HIS A 8 -46.41 23.89 44.25
C HIS A 8 -46.95 22.93 43.20
N GLU A 9 -48.15 22.43 43.43
CA GLU A 9 -48.94 21.66 42.48
C GLU A 9 -49.56 22.61 41.46
N THR A 10 -49.16 22.50 40.20
CA THR A 10 -49.95 22.95 39.06
C THR A 10 -50.13 21.75 38.14
N GLY A 11 -51.36 21.24 38.12
CA GLY A 11 -51.76 20.12 37.28
C GLY A 11 -51.79 20.53 35.82
N LEU A 12 -50.88 19.95 35.04
CA LEU A 12 -50.97 19.85 33.59
C LEU A 12 -50.65 18.39 33.23
N SER A 13 -51.71 17.58 33.10
CA SER A 13 -51.60 16.20 32.64
C SER A 13 -51.38 16.18 31.13
N TYR A 14 -50.14 15.98 30.70
CA TYR A 14 -49.86 15.57 29.32
C TYR A 14 -49.95 14.04 29.23
N PRO A 15 -50.66 13.48 28.23
CA PRO A 15 -50.69 12.04 28.06
C PRO A 15 -49.29 11.54 27.67
N ILE A 16 -48.69 10.72 28.52
CA ILE A 16 -47.45 10.00 28.21
C ILE A 16 -47.84 8.90 27.22
N ALA A 17 -47.60 9.14 25.93
CA ALA A 17 -47.63 8.07 24.94
C ALA A 17 -46.53 7.06 25.29
N GLN A 18 -46.90 5.82 25.60
CA GLN A 18 -45.92 4.75 25.75
C GLN A 18 -45.20 4.57 24.40
N PRO A 19 -43.87 4.50 24.36
CA PRO A 19 -43.16 4.27 23.12
C PRO A 19 -43.48 2.84 22.68
N THR A 20 -44.25 2.71 21.59
CA THR A 20 -44.42 1.45 20.88
C THR A 20 -43.04 1.04 20.39
N ILE A 21 -42.40 0.11 21.10
CA ILE A 21 -41.20 -0.56 20.61
C ILE A 21 -41.65 -1.35 19.38
N LEU A 22 -41.39 -0.80 18.18
CA LEU A 22 -41.47 -1.53 16.93
C LEU A 22 -40.51 -2.73 17.05
N ARG A 23 -41.05 -3.90 17.37
CA ARG A 23 -40.32 -5.16 17.22
C ARG A 23 -40.06 -5.33 15.72
N ALA A 24 -38.83 -5.06 15.30
CA ALA A 24 -38.38 -5.44 13.96
C ALA A 24 -38.67 -6.93 13.77
N GLN A 25 -39.44 -7.28 12.73
CA GLN A 25 -39.66 -8.68 12.40
C GLN A 25 -38.31 -9.30 11.99
N PRO A 26 -38.00 -10.54 12.42
CA PRO A 26 -36.77 -11.19 12.04
C PRO A 26 -36.73 -11.36 10.52
N VAL A 27 -35.70 -10.79 9.88
CA VAL A 27 -35.47 -10.92 8.44
C VAL A 27 -35.12 -12.38 8.15
N SER A 28 -35.75 -12.99 7.14
CA SER A 28 -35.50 -14.39 6.80
C SER A 28 -34.07 -14.60 6.29
N GLU A 29 -33.49 -15.78 6.54
CA GLU A 29 -32.11 -16.07 6.09
C GLU A 29 -31.91 -15.91 4.58
N ASP A 30 -32.93 -16.26 3.78
CA ASP A 30 -32.88 -16.11 2.33
C ASP A 30 -32.91 -14.65 1.88
N GLU A 31 -33.59 -13.80 2.65
CA GLU A 31 -33.60 -12.36 2.41
C GLU A 31 -32.31 -11.70 2.88
N ILE A 32 -31.72 -12.16 3.99
CA ILE A 32 -30.38 -11.75 4.42
C ILE A 32 -29.34 -12.14 3.36
N LYS A 33 -29.38 -13.37 2.84
CA LYS A 33 -28.47 -13.83 1.77
C LYS A 33 -28.66 -13.03 0.48
N ARG A 34 -29.90 -12.74 0.08
CA ARG A 34 -30.17 -11.90 -1.10
C ARG A 34 -29.67 -10.47 -0.93
N ARG A 35 -29.90 -9.87 0.24
CA ARG A 35 -29.41 -8.51 0.55
C ARG A 35 -27.88 -8.48 0.59
N LEU A 36 -27.24 -9.42 1.28
CA LEU A 36 -25.77 -9.54 1.29
C LEU A 36 -25.20 -9.77 -0.12
N HIS A 37 -25.86 -10.59 -0.94
CA HIS A 37 -25.45 -10.81 -2.32
C HIS A 37 -25.65 -9.55 -3.17
N SER A 38 -26.75 -8.81 -2.97
CA SER A 38 -26.99 -7.51 -3.62
C SER A 38 -25.96 -6.48 -3.19
N ASP A 39 -25.73 -6.30 -1.89
CA ASP A 39 -24.75 -5.35 -1.35
C ASP A 39 -23.32 -5.68 -1.81
N LEU A 40 -23.00 -6.97 -1.93
CA LEU A 40 -21.74 -7.41 -2.54
C LEU A 40 -21.69 -7.03 -4.02
N LEU A 41 -22.74 -7.32 -4.80
CA LEU A 41 -22.86 -6.96 -6.22
C LEU A 41 -22.84 -5.45 -6.46
N ASP A 42 -23.53 -4.66 -5.64
CA ASP A 42 -23.54 -3.20 -5.71
C ASP A 42 -22.16 -2.65 -5.34
N GLY A 43 -21.49 -3.24 -4.34
CA GLY A 43 -20.09 -2.93 -4.04
C GLY A 43 -19.10 -3.35 -5.14
N TYR A 44 -19.41 -4.43 -5.88
CA TYR A 44 -18.67 -4.83 -7.07
C TYR A 44 -18.91 -3.87 -8.24
N ASP A 45 -20.15 -3.43 -8.46
CA ASP A 45 -20.56 -2.55 -9.55
C ASP A 45 -20.08 -1.12 -9.32
N GLU A 46 -20.16 -0.57 -8.11
CA GLU A 46 -19.59 0.75 -7.76
C GLU A 46 -18.06 0.78 -7.91
N GLU A 47 -17.35 -0.28 -7.50
CA GLU A 47 -15.89 -0.36 -7.66
C GLU A 47 -15.48 -0.54 -9.12
N LEU A 48 -16.25 -1.33 -9.88
CA LEU A 48 -16.10 -1.40 -11.32
C LEU A 48 -16.32 0.00 -11.89
N GLU A 49 -17.43 0.68 -11.57
CA GLU A 49 -17.81 2.01 -12.06
C GLU A 49 -16.79 3.10 -11.74
N MET A 50 -16.25 3.16 -10.52
CA MET A 50 -15.17 4.09 -10.16
C MET A 50 -13.87 3.86 -10.95
N GLU A 51 -13.59 2.62 -11.37
CA GLU A 51 -12.46 2.29 -12.24
C GLU A 51 -12.83 2.29 -13.73
N LEU A 52 -14.12 2.34 -14.04
CA LEU A 52 -14.68 2.59 -15.36
C LEU A 52 -14.69 4.09 -15.65
N GLU A 53 -14.75 4.96 -14.64
CA GLU A 53 -14.52 6.40 -14.80
C GLU A 53 -13.06 6.69 -15.22
N ASP A 54 -12.10 5.87 -14.78
CA ASP A 54 -10.74 5.84 -15.35
C ASP A 54 -10.74 5.48 -16.86
N ARG A 55 -11.81 4.87 -17.43
CA ARG A 55 -11.93 4.56 -18.88
C ARG A 55 -12.02 5.80 -19.76
N ASN A 56 -12.47 6.95 -19.26
CA ASN A 56 -12.63 8.10 -20.15
C ASN A 56 -11.27 8.55 -20.73
N ILE A 57 -10.15 8.23 -20.08
CA ILE A 57 -8.80 8.61 -20.51
C ILE A 57 -8.31 7.77 -21.71
N ASP A 58 -8.56 6.46 -21.74
CA ASP A 58 -8.12 5.59 -22.85
C ASP A 58 -8.99 5.78 -24.11
N GLN A 59 -10.29 6.07 -23.95
CA GLN A 59 -11.16 6.48 -25.07
C GLN A 59 -10.82 7.88 -25.60
N LEU A 60 -10.39 8.81 -24.73
CA LEU A 60 -9.84 10.12 -25.13
C LEU A 60 -8.53 10.00 -25.93
N ALA A 61 -7.77 8.91 -25.76
CA ALA A 61 -6.46 8.70 -26.38
C ALA A 61 -6.45 7.99 -27.75
N GLY A 62 -7.62 7.56 -28.26
CA GLY A 62 -7.76 7.05 -29.63
C GLY A 62 -7.01 5.74 -29.97
N LEU A 63 -6.65 4.94 -28.96
CA LEU A 63 -5.94 3.67 -29.16
C LEU A 63 -6.94 2.55 -29.60
N PRO A 64 -6.59 1.70 -30.58
CA PRO A 64 -7.42 0.58 -30.97
C PRO A 64 -7.48 -0.44 -29.83
N THR A 65 -8.61 -0.48 -29.13
CA THR A 65 -8.89 -1.52 -28.14
C THR A 65 -9.33 -2.78 -28.87
N ASP A 66 -8.56 -3.86 -28.78
CA ASP A 66 -9.02 -5.22 -29.07
C ASP A 66 -10.12 -5.57 -28.03
N GLY A 67 -11.34 -5.12 -28.34
CA GLY A 67 -12.33 -4.70 -27.34
C GLY A 67 -12.85 -5.81 -26.44
N ASP A 68 -12.90 -7.05 -26.94
CA ASP A 68 -13.44 -8.18 -26.19
C ASP A 68 -12.37 -8.94 -25.39
N VAL A 69 -11.16 -9.12 -25.95
CA VAL A 69 -10.05 -9.77 -25.25
C VAL A 69 -9.58 -8.92 -24.07
N TYR A 70 -9.42 -7.61 -24.29
CA TYR A 70 -9.05 -6.67 -23.23
C TYR A 70 -10.12 -6.63 -22.13
N ARG A 71 -11.41 -6.59 -22.50
CA ARG A 71 -12.52 -6.60 -21.54
C ARG A 71 -12.53 -7.87 -20.68
N GLN A 72 -12.34 -9.05 -21.29
CA GLN A 72 -12.30 -10.33 -20.57
C GLN A 72 -11.09 -10.41 -19.63
N ALA A 73 -9.91 -9.99 -20.08
CA ALA A 73 -8.71 -9.94 -19.24
C ALA A 73 -8.91 -9.01 -18.02
N ARG A 74 -9.54 -7.86 -18.24
CA ARG A 74 -9.87 -6.89 -17.18
C ARG A 74 -10.88 -7.45 -16.19
N GLN A 75 -11.95 -8.08 -16.66
CA GLN A 75 -12.93 -8.76 -15.78
C GLN A 75 -12.26 -9.85 -14.93
N ARG A 76 -11.36 -10.64 -15.53
CA ARG A 76 -10.59 -11.66 -14.81
C ARG A 76 -9.69 -11.03 -13.75
N TYR A 77 -8.98 -9.95 -14.09
CA TYR A 77 -8.15 -9.21 -13.15
C TYR A 77 -8.94 -8.75 -11.93
N PHE A 78 -10.09 -8.10 -12.11
CA PHE A 78 -10.89 -7.59 -10.99
C PHE A 78 -11.48 -8.71 -10.13
N ARG A 79 -11.93 -9.80 -10.75
CA ARG A 79 -12.40 -10.97 -10.02
C ARG A 79 -11.31 -11.55 -9.12
N GLU A 80 -10.10 -11.71 -9.64
CA GLU A 80 -8.97 -12.20 -8.84
C GLU A 80 -8.50 -11.19 -7.80
N LEU A 81 -8.50 -9.90 -8.14
CA LEU A 81 -8.16 -8.82 -7.20
C LEU A 81 -9.08 -8.85 -5.98
N PHE A 82 -10.40 -8.91 -6.19
CA PHE A 82 -11.35 -8.95 -5.10
C PHE A 82 -11.20 -10.23 -4.26
N ARG A 83 -11.03 -11.39 -4.92
CA ARG A 83 -10.77 -12.65 -4.23
C ARG A 83 -9.54 -12.54 -3.33
N LEU A 84 -8.43 -12.00 -3.85
CA LEU A 84 -7.18 -11.83 -3.11
C LEU A 84 -7.31 -10.78 -2.01
N GLN A 85 -8.07 -9.70 -2.21
CA GLN A 85 -8.36 -8.72 -1.16
C GLN A 85 -9.17 -9.35 -0.02
N GLY A 86 -10.11 -10.26 -0.32
CA GLY A 86 -10.78 -11.05 0.70
C GLY A 86 -9.82 -11.91 1.53
N GLU A 87 -8.82 -12.51 0.90
CA GLU A 87 -7.75 -13.24 1.61
C GLU A 87 -6.82 -12.30 2.40
N LEU A 88 -6.54 -11.10 1.89
CA LEU A 88 -5.79 -10.08 2.63
C LEU A 88 -6.53 -9.63 3.90
N VAL A 89 -7.87 -9.56 3.87
CA VAL A 89 -8.67 -9.28 5.06
C VAL A 89 -8.49 -10.38 6.12
N LYS A 90 -8.53 -11.65 5.71
CA LYS A 90 -8.25 -12.77 6.64
C LYS A 90 -6.81 -12.73 7.17
N LEU A 91 -5.85 -12.36 6.31
CA LEU A 91 -4.46 -12.22 6.69
C LEU A 91 -4.25 -11.13 7.75
N GLN A 92 -4.84 -9.94 7.58
CA GLN A 92 -4.71 -8.87 8.59
C GLN A 92 -5.32 -9.28 9.94
N ASP A 93 -6.46 -9.98 9.94
CA ASP A 93 -7.11 -10.44 11.16
C ASP A 93 -6.23 -11.46 11.88
N TRP A 94 -5.62 -12.37 11.13
CA TRP A 94 -4.63 -13.30 11.65
C TRP A 94 -3.40 -12.59 12.21
N VAL A 95 -2.84 -11.60 11.51
CA VAL A 95 -1.69 -10.82 12.01
C VAL A 95 -2.02 -10.13 13.32
N ALA A 96 -3.17 -9.44 13.39
CA ALA A 96 -3.62 -8.71 14.56
C ALA A 96 -3.85 -9.62 15.77
N THR A 97 -4.56 -10.74 15.57
CA THR A 97 -4.89 -11.69 16.64
C THR A 97 -3.67 -12.45 17.16
N THR A 98 -2.76 -12.85 16.26
CA THR A 98 -1.54 -13.59 16.63
C THR A 98 -0.35 -12.68 17.00
N ARG A 99 -0.55 -11.35 16.97
CA ARG A 99 0.48 -10.34 17.28
C ARG A 99 1.73 -10.47 16.41
N ARG A 100 1.59 -10.92 15.18
CA ARG A 100 2.71 -11.04 14.22
C ARG A 100 3.17 -9.64 13.80
N LYS A 101 4.45 -9.54 13.45
CA LYS A 101 5.08 -8.29 12.98
C LYS A 101 5.44 -8.49 11.51
N VAL A 102 4.85 -7.73 10.59
CA VAL A 102 5.09 -7.92 9.16
C VAL A 102 5.65 -6.64 8.55
N VAL A 103 6.75 -6.78 7.81
CA VAL A 103 7.35 -5.71 6.99
C VAL A 103 7.39 -6.19 5.55
N ILE A 104 6.86 -5.37 4.65
CA ILE A 104 6.95 -5.60 3.20
C ILE A 104 7.66 -4.41 2.57
N VAL A 105 8.78 -4.67 1.91
CA VAL A 105 9.60 -3.67 1.20
C VAL A 105 9.27 -3.73 -0.29
N PHE A 106 8.91 -2.59 -0.87
CA PHE A 106 8.66 -2.42 -2.29
C PHE A 106 9.80 -1.60 -2.90
N GLU A 107 10.72 -2.28 -3.58
CA GLU A 107 11.77 -1.67 -4.40
C GLU A 107 11.57 -2.00 -5.88
N GLY A 108 12.35 -1.36 -6.73
CA GLY A 108 12.27 -1.56 -8.18
C GLY A 108 12.38 -0.27 -8.94
N ARG A 109 12.37 -0.38 -10.27
CA ARG A 109 12.57 0.77 -11.17
C ARG A 109 11.50 1.84 -10.98
N ASP A 110 11.84 3.05 -11.40
CA ASP A 110 10.86 4.12 -11.55
C ASP A 110 9.81 3.69 -12.57
N ALA A 111 8.55 4.04 -12.30
CA ALA A 111 7.38 3.60 -13.05
C ALA A 111 7.07 2.08 -13.04
N ALA A 112 7.79 1.24 -12.30
CA ALA A 112 7.53 -0.20 -12.25
C ALA A 112 6.17 -0.62 -11.66
N GLY A 113 5.49 0.27 -10.92
CA GLY A 113 4.12 0.05 -10.44
C GLY A 113 3.98 -0.17 -8.93
N LYS A 114 5.06 0.03 -8.15
CA LYS A 114 5.11 -0.11 -6.68
C LYS A 114 3.90 0.52 -5.96
N GLY A 115 3.70 1.82 -6.15
CA GLY A 115 2.59 2.55 -5.51
C GLY A 115 1.20 2.06 -5.94
N GLY A 116 1.06 1.55 -7.18
CA GLY A 116 -0.19 0.94 -7.64
C GLY A 116 -0.50 -0.35 -6.90
N VAL A 117 0.50 -1.22 -6.72
CA VAL A 117 0.35 -2.46 -5.94
C VAL A 117 0.08 -2.15 -4.47
N ILE A 118 0.81 -1.21 -3.87
CA ILE A 118 0.55 -0.78 -2.49
C ILE A 118 -0.89 -0.28 -2.35
N LYS A 119 -1.38 0.55 -3.29
CA LYS A 119 -2.76 1.03 -3.31
C LYS A 119 -3.75 -0.14 -3.31
N ARG A 120 -3.54 -1.16 -4.15
CA ARG A 120 -4.42 -2.34 -4.23
C ARG A 120 -4.42 -3.18 -2.96
N ILE A 121 -3.27 -3.30 -2.30
CA ILE A 121 -3.15 -4.02 -1.03
C ILE A 121 -3.89 -3.27 0.07
N THR A 122 -3.68 -1.96 0.20
CA THR A 122 -4.21 -1.18 1.33
C THR A 122 -5.69 -0.83 1.19
N GLN A 123 -6.25 -0.86 -0.02
CA GLN A 123 -7.62 -0.46 -0.33
C GLN A 123 -8.69 -1.09 0.57
N ARG A 124 -8.51 -2.36 0.98
CA ARG A 124 -9.49 -3.12 1.78
C ARG A 124 -8.97 -3.50 3.17
N LEU A 125 -7.81 -2.97 3.57
CA LEU A 125 -7.19 -3.28 4.87
C LEU A 125 -7.51 -2.21 5.91
N ASN A 126 -7.58 -2.62 7.18
CA ASN A 126 -7.77 -1.70 8.29
C ASN A 126 -6.50 -0.85 8.47
N PRO A 127 -6.58 0.48 8.39
CA PRO A 127 -5.41 1.36 8.50
C PRO A 127 -4.74 1.33 9.87
N ARG A 128 -5.40 0.78 10.90
CA ARG A 128 -4.81 0.55 12.23
C ARG A 128 -3.92 -0.69 12.28
N VAL A 129 -4.10 -1.63 11.35
CA VAL A 129 -3.32 -2.86 11.25
C VAL A 129 -2.28 -2.72 10.15
N CYS A 130 -2.65 -2.17 9.00
CA CYS A 130 -1.76 -1.99 7.85
C CYS A 130 -1.51 -0.51 7.57
N ARG A 131 -0.25 -0.09 7.57
CA ARG A 131 0.15 1.28 7.23
C ARG A 131 1.27 1.33 6.19
N VAL A 132 1.29 2.42 5.43
CA VAL A 132 2.33 2.69 4.42
C VAL A 132 3.35 3.66 4.99
N VAL A 133 4.63 3.43 4.70
CA VAL A 133 5.75 4.30 5.01
C VAL A 133 6.37 4.73 3.69
N ALA A 134 6.27 6.02 3.39
CA ALA A 134 6.88 6.65 2.22
C ALA A 134 7.67 7.87 2.71
N LEU A 135 8.95 7.68 3.01
CA LEU A 135 9.80 8.75 3.56
C LEU A 135 10.29 9.68 2.45
N PRO A 136 10.28 11.02 2.66
CA PRO A 136 10.94 11.93 1.75
C PRO A 136 12.47 11.80 1.83
N ALA A 137 13.17 12.56 0.98
CA ALA A 137 14.62 12.72 1.08
C ALA A 137 15.05 13.10 2.52
N PRO A 138 16.18 12.57 3.02
CA PRO A 138 16.62 12.82 4.39
C PRO A 138 16.92 14.32 4.59
N ASN A 139 16.50 14.87 5.71
CA ASN A 139 16.89 16.22 6.13
C ASN A 139 18.35 16.25 6.63
N ASP A 140 18.90 17.44 6.85
CA ASP A 140 20.33 17.59 7.21
C ASP A 140 20.72 16.91 8.51
N ARG A 141 19.78 16.78 9.46
CA ARG A 141 20.01 16.01 10.67
C ARG A 141 19.99 14.50 10.39
N GLU A 142 19.05 14.01 9.60
CA GLU A 142 18.98 12.59 9.22
C GLU A 142 20.20 12.14 8.41
N LYS A 143 20.80 13.03 7.60
CA LYS A 143 22.05 12.74 6.87
C LYS A 143 23.26 12.50 7.78
N THR A 144 23.25 13.06 9.00
CA THR A 144 24.34 12.89 9.98
C THR A 144 24.06 11.79 11.01
N GLN A 145 22.89 11.16 10.94
CA GLN A 145 22.52 10.03 11.79
C GLN A 145 23.05 8.71 11.23
N TRP A 146 22.97 7.66 12.04
CA TRP A 146 23.09 6.32 11.52
C TRP A 146 22.00 6.07 10.45
N TYR A 147 22.39 5.55 9.29
CA TYR A 147 21.51 5.48 8.12
C TYR A 147 20.16 4.80 8.38
N PHE A 148 20.15 3.71 9.16
CA PHE A 148 18.93 2.96 9.49
C PHE A 148 18.05 3.65 10.55
N GLN A 149 18.58 4.65 11.27
CA GLN A 149 17.91 5.30 12.39
C GLN A 149 16.58 5.91 12.01
N ARG A 150 16.45 6.46 10.79
CA ARG A 150 15.17 7.04 10.34
C ARG A 150 14.11 6.00 9.99
N TYR A 151 14.52 4.78 9.64
CA TYR A 151 13.60 3.71 9.24
C TYR A 151 13.10 2.91 10.45
N VAL A 152 13.93 2.74 11.48
CA VAL A 152 13.62 1.96 12.70
C VAL A 152 12.34 2.42 13.42
N PRO A 153 12.06 3.73 13.60
CA PRO A 153 10.81 4.20 14.21
C PRO A 153 9.54 3.75 13.49
N HIS A 154 9.65 3.35 12.22
CA HIS A 154 8.54 2.92 11.40
C HIS A 154 8.37 1.40 11.36
N LEU A 155 9.20 0.62 12.05
CA LEU A 155 9.03 -0.84 12.15
C LEU A 155 7.74 -1.22 12.91
N PRO A 156 7.15 -2.38 12.61
CA PRO A 156 5.88 -2.81 13.21
C PRO A 156 6.02 -3.20 14.68
N ALA A 157 5.02 -2.84 15.48
CA ALA A 157 4.70 -3.54 16.71
C ALA A 157 3.92 -4.84 16.44
N GLY A 158 3.72 -5.66 17.49
CA GLY A 158 2.98 -6.92 17.36
C GLY A 158 1.52 -6.69 16.95
N GLY A 159 1.12 -7.25 15.82
CA GLY A 159 -0.19 -7.07 15.21
C GLY A 159 -0.21 -6.07 14.07
N GLU A 160 0.95 -5.57 13.62
CA GLU A 160 1.05 -4.56 12.57
C GLU A 160 1.69 -5.11 11.28
N ILE A 161 1.21 -4.59 10.16
CA ILE A 161 1.75 -4.75 8.81
C ILE A 161 2.26 -3.39 8.34
N VAL A 162 3.52 -3.31 7.96
CA VAL A 162 4.13 -2.07 7.46
C VAL A 162 4.61 -2.28 6.03
N LEU A 163 4.07 -1.47 5.12
CA LEU A 163 4.45 -1.45 3.70
C LEU A 163 5.40 -0.28 3.47
N PHE A 164 6.63 -0.55 3.07
CA PHE A 164 7.63 0.45 2.72
C PHE A 164 7.58 0.76 1.22
N ASP A 165 7.09 1.94 0.84
CA ASP A 165 7.23 2.48 -0.52
C ASP A 165 8.62 3.11 -0.66
N ARG A 166 9.56 2.31 -1.19
CA ARG A 166 11.00 2.45 -0.95
C ARG A 166 11.39 2.29 0.51
N SER A 167 12.67 2.08 0.75
CA SER A 167 13.18 1.63 2.04
C SER A 167 14.63 2.07 2.25
N TRP A 168 15.32 1.45 3.22
CA TRP A 168 16.76 1.56 3.37
C TRP A 168 17.55 1.15 2.10
N TYR A 169 16.94 0.45 1.15
CA TYR A 169 17.56 0.15 -0.15
C TYR A 169 17.71 1.35 -1.08
N ASN A 170 17.20 2.54 -0.71
CA ASN A 170 17.54 3.79 -1.39
C ASN A 170 19.05 3.97 -1.56
N ARG A 171 19.86 3.55 -0.56
CA ARG A 171 21.32 3.60 -0.63
C ARG A 171 21.92 2.77 -1.76
N ALA A 172 21.44 1.54 -1.92
CA ALA A 172 21.91 0.62 -2.96
C ALA A 172 21.36 0.94 -4.35
N GLY A 173 20.31 1.75 -4.46
CA GLY A 173 19.69 2.17 -5.72
C GLY A 173 20.00 3.62 -6.06
N VAL A 174 19.04 4.51 -5.74
CA VAL A 174 19.07 5.91 -6.16
C VAL A 174 20.26 6.68 -5.61
N GLU A 175 20.65 6.49 -4.34
CA GLU A 175 21.78 7.25 -3.77
C GLU A 175 23.11 6.87 -4.45
N ARG A 176 23.32 5.58 -4.74
CA ARG A 176 24.49 5.11 -5.49
C ARG A 176 24.52 5.68 -6.90
N VAL A 177 23.44 5.53 -7.67
CA VAL A 177 23.42 5.91 -9.09
C VAL A 177 23.49 7.42 -9.28
N MET A 178 22.93 8.20 -8.34
CA MET A 178 22.90 9.65 -8.40
C MET A 178 24.05 10.32 -7.63
N GLY A 179 24.90 9.56 -6.95
CA GLY A 179 26.03 10.10 -6.18
C GLY A 179 25.63 10.84 -4.90
N PHE A 180 24.53 10.43 -4.25
CA PHE A 180 24.11 10.97 -2.96
C PHE A 180 24.74 10.27 -1.75
N CYS A 181 25.47 9.18 -1.98
CA CYS A 181 26.32 8.55 -0.99
C CYS A 181 27.72 8.31 -1.56
N SER A 182 28.73 8.31 -0.69
CA SER A 182 30.09 7.90 -1.04
C SER A 182 30.21 6.38 -1.19
N ASP A 183 31.24 5.91 -1.89
CA ASP A 183 31.53 4.47 -2.04
C ASP A 183 31.75 3.79 -0.68
N GLY A 184 32.36 4.50 0.28
CA GLY A 184 32.53 4.02 1.65
C GLY A 184 31.21 3.81 2.39
N GLU A 185 30.26 4.75 2.25
CA GLU A 185 28.92 4.62 2.84
C GLU A 185 28.10 3.50 2.20
N LEU A 186 28.25 3.30 0.89
CA LEU A 186 27.60 2.21 0.16
C LEU A 186 28.13 0.85 0.60
N GLU A 187 29.45 0.71 0.71
CA GLU A 187 30.08 -0.53 1.17
C GLU A 187 29.69 -0.84 2.62
N GLU A 188 29.67 0.17 3.49
CA GLU A 188 29.22 0.02 4.87
C GLU A 188 27.73 -0.38 4.95
N PHE A 189 26.89 0.18 4.07
CA PHE A 189 25.50 -0.24 3.96
C PHE A 189 25.37 -1.72 3.59
N PHE A 190 26.13 -2.20 2.61
CA PHE A 190 26.06 -3.60 2.21
C PHE A 190 26.60 -4.55 3.27
N ARG A 191 27.55 -4.12 4.12
CA ARG A 191 27.97 -4.88 5.30
C ARG A 191 26.87 -4.91 6.37
N THR A 192 26.19 -3.80 6.57
CA THR A 192 25.21 -3.64 7.66
C THR A 192 23.85 -4.25 7.33
N VAL A 193 23.34 -4.08 6.11
CA VAL A 193 21.94 -4.41 5.78
C VAL A 193 21.59 -5.88 6.00
N PRO A 194 22.42 -6.89 5.67
CA PRO A 194 22.07 -8.29 5.94
C PRO A 194 22.00 -8.56 7.45
N GLU A 195 22.90 -7.97 8.24
CA GLU A 195 22.91 -8.13 9.70
C GLU A 195 21.72 -7.42 10.36
N PHE A 196 21.38 -6.23 9.88
CA PHE A 196 20.18 -5.51 10.27
C PHE A 196 18.92 -6.36 10.02
N GLU A 197 18.77 -6.91 8.81
CA GLU A 197 17.62 -7.75 8.46
C GLU A 197 17.57 -9.05 9.27
N LYS A 198 18.72 -9.71 9.50
CA LYS A 198 18.81 -10.87 10.40
C LYS A 198 18.39 -10.52 11.82
N MET A 199 18.71 -9.33 12.33
CA MET A 199 18.22 -8.87 13.64
C MET A 199 16.69 -8.72 13.65
N LEU A 200 16.11 -8.15 12.60
CA LEU A 200 14.65 -8.01 12.48
C LEU A 200 13.97 -9.38 12.48
N VAL A 201 14.44 -10.30 11.65
CA VAL A 201 13.88 -11.65 11.51
C VAL A 201 14.01 -12.43 12.82
N ARG A 202 15.17 -12.37 13.49
CA ARG A 202 15.37 -12.98 14.83
C ARG A 202 14.45 -12.38 15.90
N SER A 203 14.07 -11.11 15.77
CA SER A 203 13.06 -10.47 16.63
C SER A 203 11.63 -10.96 16.34
N GLY A 204 11.42 -11.80 15.33
CA GLY A 204 10.10 -12.29 14.92
C GLY A 204 9.37 -11.37 13.94
N ILE A 205 10.09 -10.46 13.26
CA ILE A 205 9.54 -9.71 12.12
C ILE A 205 9.60 -10.60 10.88
N GLN A 206 8.46 -10.79 10.23
CA GLN A 206 8.41 -11.38 8.89
C GLN A 206 8.73 -10.28 7.88
N LEU A 207 9.93 -10.35 7.30
CA LEU A 207 10.41 -9.41 6.29
C LEU A 207 10.24 -10.00 4.89
N ILE A 208 9.51 -9.30 4.03
CA ILE A 208 9.29 -9.67 2.63
C ILE A 208 9.84 -8.53 1.77
N LYS A 209 10.68 -8.84 0.79
CA LYS A 209 11.30 -7.84 -0.09
C LYS A 209 10.94 -8.12 -1.55
N TYR A 210 10.27 -7.17 -2.19
CA TYR A 210 9.88 -7.24 -3.61
C TYR A 210 10.66 -6.26 -4.45
N TRP A 211 11.25 -6.74 -5.53
CA TRP A 211 11.83 -5.92 -6.58
C TRP A 211 10.91 -5.94 -7.80
N PHE A 212 10.34 -4.78 -8.14
CA PHE A 212 9.50 -4.63 -9.32
C PHE A 212 10.37 -4.37 -10.56
N SER A 213 10.45 -5.38 -11.43
CA SER A 213 11.17 -5.31 -12.70
C SER A 213 10.24 -4.94 -13.86
N ILE A 214 10.70 -4.05 -14.73
CA ILE A 214 10.09 -3.72 -16.02
C ILE A 214 11.20 -3.59 -17.07
N SER A 215 10.87 -3.72 -18.35
CA SER A 215 11.80 -3.47 -19.46
C SER A 215 12.00 -1.96 -19.68
N ASP A 216 13.03 -1.59 -20.43
CA ASP A 216 13.32 -0.19 -20.76
C ASP A 216 12.18 0.40 -21.61
N GLU A 217 11.66 -0.38 -22.56
CA GLU A 217 10.54 0.00 -23.41
C GLU A 217 9.26 0.23 -22.59
N GLU A 218 8.95 -0.65 -21.65
CA GLU A 218 7.80 -0.47 -20.75
C GLU A 218 7.97 0.75 -19.85
N GLN A 219 9.20 1.02 -19.39
CA GLN A 219 9.49 2.22 -18.61
C GLN A 219 9.24 3.49 -19.44
N GLU A 220 9.70 3.53 -20.69
CA GLU A 220 9.46 4.60 -21.63
C GLU A 220 7.97 4.85 -21.85
N ILE A 221 7.22 3.80 -22.18
CA ILE A 221 5.78 3.90 -22.42
C ILE A 221 5.07 4.50 -21.21
N ARG A 222 5.44 4.07 -19.99
CA ARG A 222 4.86 4.61 -18.76
C ARG A 222 5.26 6.05 -18.48
N PHE A 223 6.46 6.48 -18.87
CA PHE A 223 6.85 7.89 -18.77
C PHE A 223 6.07 8.75 -19.75
N LEU A 224 5.95 8.33 -21.02
CA LEU A 224 5.12 9.02 -22.02
C LEU A 224 3.66 9.12 -21.55
N GLY A 225 3.11 8.02 -21.02
CA GLY A 225 1.76 8.00 -20.45
C GLY A 225 1.58 8.98 -19.29
N ARG A 226 2.62 9.24 -18.48
CA ARG A 226 2.56 10.27 -17.42
C ARG A 226 2.69 11.69 -17.94
N ILE A 227 3.46 11.91 -19.01
CA ILE A 227 3.65 13.23 -19.64
C ILE A 227 2.32 13.69 -20.26
N HIS A 228 1.62 12.78 -20.93
CA HIS A 228 0.39 13.06 -21.67
C HIS A 228 -0.89 12.95 -20.82
N ASP A 229 -0.81 12.49 -19.56
CA ASP A 229 -1.94 12.39 -18.63
C ASP A 229 -1.85 13.45 -17.52
N PRO A 230 -2.71 14.49 -17.54
CA PRO A 230 -2.73 15.56 -16.53
C PRO A 230 -2.85 15.07 -15.09
N LEU A 231 -3.52 13.93 -14.85
CA LEU A 231 -3.72 13.37 -13.50
C LEU A 231 -2.49 12.61 -12.99
N LYS A 232 -1.53 12.32 -13.86
CA LYS A 232 -0.30 11.60 -13.53
C LYS A 232 0.97 12.45 -13.63
N GLN A 233 0.88 13.68 -14.14
CA GLN A 233 2.04 14.59 -14.29
C GLN A 233 2.77 14.86 -12.97
N TRP A 234 2.06 14.92 -11.83
CA TRP A 234 2.69 15.10 -10.52
C TRP A 234 3.63 13.95 -10.12
N LYS A 235 3.53 12.79 -10.79
CA LYS A 235 4.42 11.62 -10.59
C LYS A 235 5.74 11.75 -11.34
N LEU A 236 5.94 12.82 -12.12
CA LEU A 236 7.17 13.10 -12.83
C LEU A 236 8.06 14.02 -12.00
N SER A 237 9.32 13.63 -11.87
CA SER A 237 10.39 14.38 -11.24
C SER A 237 11.53 14.61 -12.24
N PRO A 238 12.33 15.69 -12.11
CA PRO A 238 13.59 15.81 -12.84
C PRO A 238 14.49 14.58 -12.70
N MET A 239 14.37 13.86 -11.58
CA MET A 239 15.09 12.61 -11.32
C MET A 239 14.72 11.48 -12.28
N ASP A 240 13.49 11.45 -12.78
CA ASP A 240 12.99 10.36 -13.65
C ASP A 240 13.68 10.39 -15.03
N LEU A 241 14.00 11.58 -15.54
CA LEU A 241 14.75 11.74 -16.79
C LEU A 241 16.20 11.26 -16.63
N GLU A 242 16.82 11.61 -15.52
CA GLU A 242 18.17 11.17 -15.19
C GLU A 242 18.22 9.66 -14.92
N SER A 243 17.19 9.10 -14.29
CA SER A 243 17.16 7.66 -14.02
C SER A 243 17.04 6.83 -15.30
N ARG A 244 16.33 7.35 -16.30
CA ARG A 244 16.29 6.77 -17.64
C ARG A 244 17.66 6.82 -18.33
N ARG A 245 18.34 7.96 -18.34
CA ARG A 245 19.68 8.09 -18.95
C ARG A 245 20.69 7.12 -18.35
N ARG A 246 20.50 6.78 -17.06
CA ARG A 246 21.36 5.88 -16.28
C ARG A 246 20.77 4.47 -16.15
N TRP A 247 20.01 4.00 -17.14
CA TRP A 247 19.35 2.69 -17.12
C TRP A 247 20.32 1.55 -16.73
N GLU A 248 21.47 1.50 -17.38
CA GLU A 248 22.53 0.50 -17.15
C GLU A 248 23.14 0.61 -15.76
N ASP A 249 23.30 1.82 -15.23
CA ASP A 249 23.82 2.02 -13.87
C ASP A 249 22.84 1.48 -12.83
N TYR A 250 21.53 1.69 -13.05
CA TYR A 250 20.48 1.08 -12.22
C TYR A 250 20.44 -0.44 -12.37
N THR A 251 20.71 -0.98 -13.56
CA THR A 251 20.81 -2.44 -13.78
C THR A 251 21.93 -3.03 -12.93
N ARG A 252 23.14 -2.45 -12.99
CA ARG A 252 24.29 -2.89 -12.18
C ARG A 252 24.03 -2.72 -10.69
N ALA A 253 23.44 -1.58 -10.29
CA ALA A 253 23.08 -1.33 -8.89
C ALA A 253 22.09 -2.37 -8.34
N LYS A 254 21.07 -2.75 -9.12
CA LYS A 254 20.13 -3.82 -8.79
C LYS A 254 20.86 -5.16 -8.62
N GLU A 255 21.72 -5.54 -9.56
CA GLU A 255 22.39 -6.85 -9.54
C GLU A 255 23.28 -6.99 -8.30
N ASP A 256 24.12 -6.00 -8.03
CA ASP A 256 24.94 -5.95 -6.83
C ASP A 256 24.08 -5.99 -5.55
N MET A 257 22.96 -5.27 -5.54
CA MET A 257 22.04 -5.27 -4.40
C MET A 257 21.46 -6.66 -4.15
N LEU A 258 20.95 -7.32 -5.19
CA LEU A 258 20.37 -8.65 -5.07
C LEU A 258 21.43 -9.67 -4.66
N GLU A 259 22.60 -9.66 -5.28
CA GLU A 259 23.69 -10.58 -4.95
C GLU A 259 24.13 -10.46 -3.49
N ARG A 260 24.30 -9.23 -2.99
CA ARG A 260 24.84 -9.00 -1.65
C ARG A 260 23.82 -9.08 -0.53
N THR A 261 22.52 -8.99 -0.84
CA THR A 261 21.46 -8.85 0.18
C THR A 261 20.34 -9.89 0.04
N HIS A 262 20.41 -10.79 -0.94
CA HIS A 262 19.58 -11.98 -0.98
C HIS A 262 20.14 -13.02 0.00
N ILE A 263 19.57 -13.06 1.20
CA ILE A 263 19.93 -14.03 2.24
C ILE A 263 18.77 -14.98 2.53
N ARG A 264 19.06 -16.16 3.07
CA ARG A 264 18.06 -17.18 3.37
C ARG A 264 16.96 -16.67 4.31
N GLU A 265 17.32 -15.83 5.28
CA GLU A 265 16.42 -15.27 6.28
C GLU A 265 15.51 -14.16 5.72
N ALA A 266 15.97 -13.46 4.68
CA ALA A 266 15.29 -12.32 4.08
C ALA A 266 15.54 -12.32 2.55
N PRO A 267 14.88 -13.22 1.80
CA PRO A 267 15.09 -13.34 0.36
C PRO A 267 14.43 -12.19 -0.39
N TRP A 268 14.93 -11.96 -1.61
CA TRP A 268 14.31 -11.09 -2.60
C TRP A 268 13.38 -11.87 -3.53
N TRP A 269 12.24 -11.26 -3.84
CA TRP A 269 11.30 -11.69 -4.88
C TRP A 269 11.39 -10.70 -6.04
N VAL A 270 11.60 -11.21 -7.26
CA VAL A 270 11.76 -10.42 -8.50
C VAL A 270 10.64 -10.74 -9.45
#